data_AF-A0A9X3SBJ2-F1
#
_entry.id   AF-A0A9X3SBJ2-F1
#
_cell.length_a   1.000
_cell.length_b   1.000
_cell.length_c   1.000
_cell.angle_alpha   90.00
_cell.angle_beta   90.00
_cell.angle_gamma   90.00
#
_symmetry.space_group_name_H-M   'P 1'
#
loop_
_entity.id
_entity.type
_entity.pdbx_description
1 polymer ?
#
loop_
_entity_poly.entity_id
_entity_poly.type
_entity_poly.pdbx_seq_one_letter_code
_entity_poly.pdbx_strand_id
1 'polypeptide(L)'
;MYALTSKLWLDGADLYGHVVVAQPPWQFFYGAGALALDDSMTWLRLAVGLAQLGGGVLGAVAVKRLTDNPWAIAAAPALTLLTPWAVREHGALTPELLAPPVLLGAALLASKPKTALAAGALASVAVFLKWPYALPVLALVLFSAAPKRVFVGAVVAGVVQAVVFTAIFGWGLWDDTVIAQMASERRGFDVLRGVWGQAFWSLIGLTALAFFAWRHREKAQDRALLKVLLALAVGMLATLASNTKDGTGLNILVPIETALVPLALAGAVFSGRRLVPALLLAFTLAQSLSLIITPRSATPFIYPTSERGAWGIAGDERAVERAIEQAAACPPGVVYSGAPYLAFLTDRPMPDGQPDQFLPLHSPHLKDVGAAINAAQPRCP
;
A
#
# COMPACT_ATOMS: atom_id res chain seq x y z
N MET A 1 -4.28 -1.81 -13.25
CA MET A 1 -4.25 -0.34 -13.39
C MET A 1 -2.80 0.14 -13.34
N TYR A 2 -2.15 0.18 -12.18
CA TYR A 2 -0.80 0.72 -12.02
C TYR A 2 0.28 0.11 -12.93
N ALA A 3 0.25 -1.21 -13.17
CA ALA A 3 1.18 -1.86 -14.10
C ALA A 3 1.03 -1.32 -15.53
N LEU A 4 -0.22 -1.24 -16.02
CA LEU A 4 -0.53 -0.70 -17.34
C LEU A 4 -0.16 0.79 -17.46
N THR A 5 -0.48 1.59 -16.45
CA THR A 5 -0.09 3.00 -16.45
C THR A 5 1.44 3.17 -16.48
N SER A 6 2.17 2.34 -15.73
CA SER A 6 3.63 2.36 -15.74
C SER A 6 4.20 2.00 -17.11
N LYS A 7 3.62 0.99 -17.78
CA LYS A 7 3.95 0.63 -19.17
C LYS A 7 3.67 1.78 -20.13
N LEU A 8 2.49 2.40 -20.06
CA LEU A 8 2.14 3.55 -20.90
C LEU A 8 3.13 4.70 -20.72
N TRP A 9 3.52 5.03 -19.48
CA TRP A 9 4.54 6.05 -19.24
C TRP A 9 5.91 5.68 -19.83
N LEU A 10 6.33 4.43 -19.67
CA LEU A 10 7.56 3.91 -20.27
C LEU A 10 7.54 4.01 -21.80
N ASP A 11 6.38 3.78 -22.41
CA ASP A 11 6.15 3.86 -23.86
C ASP A 11 5.96 5.31 -24.36
N GLY A 12 6.11 6.31 -23.47
CA GLY A 12 6.09 7.74 -23.81
C GLY A 12 4.73 8.41 -23.70
N ALA A 13 3.74 7.78 -23.06
CA ALA A 13 2.45 8.42 -22.79
C ALA A 13 2.58 9.58 -21.79
N ASP A 14 1.74 10.59 -21.99
CA ASP A 14 1.72 11.82 -21.20
C ASP A 14 0.98 11.61 -19.86
N LEU A 15 1.72 11.10 -18.86
CA LEU A 15 1.23 10.87 -17.51
C LEU A 15 0.87 12.19 -16.82
N TYR A 16 -0.33 12.26 -16.23
CA TYR A 16 -0.93 13.48 -15.68
C TYR A 16 -1.31 14.56 -16.70
N GLY A 17 -1.13 14.30 -17.99
CA GLY A 17 -1.68 15.13 -19.07
C GLY A 17 -2.86 14.41 -19.70
N HIS A 18 -2.60 13.66 -20.78
CA HIS A 18 -3.63 12.81 -21.37
C HIS A 18 -4.00 11.63 -20.43
N VAL A 19 -3.02 10.91 -19.87
CA VAL A 19 -3.29 9.75 -19.01
C VAL A 19 -3.53 10.21 -17.57
N VAL A 20 -4.78 10.15 -17.14
CA VAL A 20 -5.20 10.57 -15.80
C VAL A 20 -4.80 9.55 -14.76
N VAL A 21 -4.20 9.99 -13.64
CA VAL A 21 -3.89 9.08 -12.53
C VAL A 21 -4.06 9.65 -11.13
N ALA A 22 -4.65 8.84 -10.26
CA ALA A 22 -4.94 9.19 -8.87
C ALA A 22 -3.72 9.35 -7.94
N GLN A 23 -2.61 8.68 -8.22
CA GLN A 23 -1.49 8.56 -7.28
C GLN A 23 -0.30 9.42 -7.71
N PRO A 24 0.56 9.84 -6.77
CA PRO A 24 1.78 10.57 -7.12
C PRO A 24 2.88 9.67 -7.74
N PRO A 25 3.96 10.26 -8.30
CA PRO A 25 4.73 9.61 -9.37
C PRO A 25 5.57 8.39 -8.99
N TRP A 26 6.01 8.25 -7.73
CA TRP A 26 7.01 7.24 -7.37
C TRP A 26 6.62 5.80 -7.67
N GLN A 27 5.33 5.46 -7.54
CA GLN A 27 4.87 4.12 -7.84
C GLN A 27 4.97 3.79 -9.34
N PHE A 28 4.79 4.79 -10.22
CA PHE A 28 4.88 4.61 -11.66
C PHE A 28 6.32 4.52 -12.10
N PHE A 29 7.21 5.32 -11.52
CA PHE A 29 8.66 5.19 -11.72
C PHE A 29 9.19 3.84 -11.29
N TYR A 30 8.71 3.32 -10.15
CA TYR A 30 9.06 1.98 -9.71
C TYR A 30 8.60 0.93 -10.71
N GLY A 31 7.32 0.97 -11.09
CA GLY A 31 6.74 0.01 -12.02
C GLY A 31 7.41 0.02 -13.38
N ALA A 32 7.65 1.19 -13.95
CA ALA A 32 8.28 1.34 -15.25
C ALA A 32 9.78 1.04 -15.23
N GLY A 33 10.48 1.36 -14.15
CA GLY A 33 11.86 0.92 -13.96
C GLY A 33 12.00 -0.60 -13.94
N ALA A 34 11.03 -1.31 -13.33
CA ALA A 34 10.96 -2.75 -13.40
C ALA A 34 10.63 -3.24 -14.82
N LEU A 35 9.61 -2.67 -15.46
CA LEU A 35 9.14 -3.06 -16.80
C LEU A 35 10.15 -2.75 -17.92
N ALA A 36 11.04 -1.78 -17.72
CA ALA A 36 12.12 -1.47 -18.65
C ALA A 36 13.19 -2.58 -18.73
N LEU A 37 13.24 -3.48 -17.73
CA LEU A 37 14.14 -4.63 -17.73
C LEU A 37 13.48 -5.86 -18.35
N ASP A 38 12.20 -6.08 -18.07
CA ASP A 38 11.38 -7.17 -18.58
C ASP A 38 9.90 -6.77 -18.44
N ASP A 39 9.14 -6.84 -19.53
CA ASP A 39 7.76 -6.34 -19.61
C ASP A 39 6.71 -7.33 -19.09
N SER A 40 7.13 -8.43 -18.47
CA SER A 40 6.23 -9.43 -17.91
C SER A 40 5.66 -9.06 -16.54
N MET A 41 4.42 -9.49 -16.30
CA MET A 41 3.79 -9.38 -14.98
C MET A 41 4.54 -10.18 -13.90
N THR A 42 5.18 -11.29 -14.28
CA THR A 42 5.99 -12.11 -13.38
C THR A 42 7.19 -11.33 -12.86
N TRP A 43 7.91 -10.64 -13.76
CA TRP A 43 9.02 -9.80 -13.36
C TRP A 43 8.58 -8.62 -12.48
N LEU A 44 7.48 -7.95 -12.84
CA LEU A 44 6.94 -6.87 -12.03
C LEU A 44 6.56 -7.33 -10.61
N ARG A 45 5.92 -8.51 -10.48
CA ARG A 45 5.60 -9.12 -9.18
C ARG A 45 6.86 -9.43 -8.38
N LEU A 46 7.90 -9.96 -9.02
CA LEU A 46 9.18 -10.22 -8.38
C LEU A 46 9.81 -8.93 -7.87
N ALA A 47 9.85 -7.88 -8.70
CA ALA A 47 10.37 -6.58 -8.29
C ALA A 47 9.61 -6.04 -7.07
N VAL A 48 8.27 -6.06 -7.07
CA VAL A 48 7.47 -5.66 -5.91
C VAL A 48 7.77 -6.54 -4.69
N GLY A 49 7.92 -7.85 -4.88
CA GLY A 49 8.33 -8.79 -3.83
C GLY A 49 9.67 -8.44 -3.20
N LEU A 50 10.65 -7.96 -3.98
CA LEU A 50 11.93 -7.48 -3.46
C LEU A 50 11.77 -6.23 -2.57
N ALA A 51 10.87 -5.30 -2.91
CA ALA A 51 10.56 -4.17 -2.04
C ALA A 51 9.91 -4.63 -0.72
N GLN A 52 9.01 -5.60 -0.76
CA GLN A 52 8.41 -6.19 0.43
C GLN A 52 9.46 -6.91 1.31
N LEU A 53 10.39 -7.65 0.69
CA LEU A 53 11.53 -8.24 1.38
C LEU A 53 12.38 -7.19 2.09
N GLY A 54 12.62 -6.04 1.45
CA GLY A 54 13.26 -4.88 2.09
C GLY A 54 12.51 -4.41 3.34
N GLY A 55 11.18 -4.34 3.28
CA GLY A 55 10.33 -4.07 4.44
C GLY A 55 10.51 -5.10 5.57
N GLY A 56 10.52 -6.40 5.23
CA GLY A 56 10.74 -7.49 6.19
C GLY A 56 12.12 -7.45 6.85
N VAL A 57 13.18 -7.17 6.09
CA VAL A 57 14.56 -7.00 6.62
C VAL A 57 14.63 -5.82 7.58
N LEU A 58 14.03 -4.67 7.22
CA LEU A 58 13.96 -3.51 8.11
C LEU A 58 13.13 -3.82 9.36
N GLY A 59 12.08 -4.63 9.24
CA GLY A 59 11.32 -5.17 10.36
C GLY A 59 12.20 -5.99 11.31
N ALA A 60 13.04 -6.88 10.79
CA ALA A 60 14.01 -7.65 11.59
C ALA A 60 15.03 -6.75 12.29
N VAL A 61 15.54 -5.72 11.60
CA VAL A 61 16.44 -4.72 12.20
C VAL A 61 15.75 -3.99 13.35
N ALA A 62 14.46 -3.64 13.20
CA ALA A 62 13.68 -3.03 14.25
C ALA A 62 13.51 -3.97 15.46
N VAL A 63 13.12 -5.23 15.23
CA VAL A 63 12.98 -6.24 16.29
C VAL A 63 14.30 -6.50 17.03
N LYS A 64 15.41 -6.56 16.30
CA LYS A 64 16.75 -6.69 16.89
C LYS A 64 17.03 -5.55 17.84
N ARG A 65 16.83 -4.30 17.40
CA ARG A 65 17.04 -3.11 18.23
C ARG A 65 16.10 -3.02 19.42
N LEU A 66 14.89 -3.58 19.34
CA LEU A 66 13.93 -3.54 20.43
C LEU A 66 14.20 -4.62 21.48
N THR A 67 14.52 -5.84 21.05
CA THR A 67 14.45 -7.06 21.89
C THR A 67 15.74 -7.85 22.02
N ASP A 68 16.62 -7.79 21.02
CA ASP A 68 17.77 -8.69 20.82
C ASP A 68 17.45 -10.21 20.89
N ASN A 69 16.18 -10.61 20.69
CA ASN A 69 15.78 -12.01 20.73
C ASN A 69 15.97 -12.68 19.35
N PRO A 70 16.79 -13.75 19.23
CA PRO A 70 17.13 -14.33 17.93
C PRO A 70 15.93 -14.91 17.18
N TRP A 71 14.98 -15.51 17.90
CA TRP A 71 13.78 -16.09 17.29
C TRP A 71 12.84 -15.03 16.75
N ALA A 72 12.64 -13.94 17.51
CA ALA A 72 11.84 -12.81 17.06
C ALA A 72 12.47 -12.12 15.84
N ILE A 73 13.80 -11.96 15.83
CA ILE A 73 14.55 -11.40 14.69
C ILE A 73 14.36 -12.28 13.46
N ALA A 74 14.55 -13.60 13.59
CA ALA A 74 14.42 -14.54 12.48
C ALA A 74 12.97 -14.64 11.96
N ALA A 75 11.97 -14.52 12.83
CA ALA A 75 10.56 -14.57 12.45
C ALA A 75 10.08 -13.30 11.73
N ALA A 76 10.70 -12.14 12.00
CA ALA A 76 10.20 -10.84 11.51
C ALA A 76 10.05 -10.75 9.98
N PRO A 77 11.02 -11.13 9.14
CA PRO A 77 10.86 -11.01 7.69
C PRO A 77 9.72 -11.88 7.17
N ALA A 78 9.63 -13.13 7.63
CA ALA A 78 8.57 -14.05 7.24
C ALA A 78 7.20 -13.53 7.68
N LEU A 79 7.07 -13.08 8.93
CA LEU A 79 5.81 -12.55 9.43
C LEU A 79 5.38 -11.27 8.71
N THR A 80 6.29 -10.37 8.34
CA THR A 80 5.94 -9.18 7.54
C THR A 80 5.39 -9.53 6.16
N LEU A 81 5.80 -10.66 5.56
CA LEU A 81 5.31 -11.12 4.27
C LEU A 81 4.05 -11.99 4.37
N LEU A 82 3.86 -12.64 5.52
CA LEU A 82 2.80 -13.61 5.77
C LEU A 82 1.65 -13.02 6.58
N THR A 83 1.57 -11.70 6.79
CA THR A 83 0.36 -11.10 7.36
C THR A 83 -0.80 -11.15 6.36
N PRO A 84 -2.06 -11.14 6.84
CA PRO A 84 -3.20 -11.45 5.98
C PRO A 84 -3.30 -10.56 4.74
N TRP A 85 -3.11 -9.25 4.88
CA TRP A 85 -3.19 -8.34 3.74
C TRP A 85 -1.93 -8.35 2.89
N ALA A 86 -0.75 -8.57 3.47
CA ALA A 86 0.47 -8.78 2.70
C ALA A 86 0.36 -10.00 1.76
N VAL A 87 -0.26 -11.09 2.21
CA VAL A 87 -0.56 -12.27 1.39
C VAL A 87 -1.61 -11.94 0.33
N ARG A 88 -2.71 -11.27 0.71
CA ARG A 88 -3.81 -10.91 -0.20
C ARG A 88 -3.33 -10.04 -1.37
N GLU A 89 -2.46 -9.07 -1.09
CA GLU A 89 -1.96 -8.12 -2.09
C GLU A 89 -0.65 -8.57 -2.73
N HIS A 90 -0.12 -9.75 -2.41
CA HIS A 90 1.25 -10.11 -2.77
C HIS A 90 1.57 -9.91 -4.26
N GLY A 91 2.68 -9.20 -4.53
CA GLY A 91 3.14 -8.90 -5.88
C GLY A 91 2.31 -7.86 -6.64
N ALA A 92 1.24 -7.29 -6.07
CA ALA A 92 0.49 -6.22 -6.71
C ALA A 92 1.27 -4.90 -6.66
N LEU A 93 1.59 -4.30 -7.81
CA LEU A 93 2.15 -2.96 -7.85
C LEU A 93 1.13 -1.97 -7.28
N THR A 94 1.31 -1.57 -6.02
CA THR A 94 0.47 -0.59 -5.32
C THR A 94 1.34 0.25 -4.38
N PRO A 95 0.94 1.49 -4.03
CA PRO A 95 1.66 2.30 -3.07
C PRO A 95 1.87 1.58 -1.73
N GLU A 96 0.90 0.75 -1.33
CA GLU A 96 0.87 0.02 -0.08
C GLU A 96 1.94 -1.08 0.02
N LEU A 97 2.40 -1.63 -1.10
CA LEU A 97 3.50 -2.59 -1.10
C LEU A 97 4.89 -1.93 -1.21
N LEU A 98 4.94 -0.67 -1.66
CA LEU A 98 6.18 0.11 -1.78
C LEU A 98 6.46 0.99 -0.55
N ALA A 99 5.42 1.39 0.19
CA ALA A 99 5.56 2.18 1.42
C ALA A 99 6.29 1.48 2.58
N PRO A 100 6.13 0.16 2.83
CA PRO A 100 6.79 -0.58 3.91
C PRO A 100 8.28 -0.27 4.11
N PRO A 101 9.18 -0.43 3.11
CA PRO A 101 10.59 -0.13 3.29
C PRO A 101 10.86 1.36 3.57
N VAL A 102 10.09 2.27 2.96
CA VAL A 102 10.24 3.72 3.15
C VAL A 102 9.86 4.13 4.57
N LEU A 103 8.69 3.71 5.05
CA LEU A 103 8.16 4.08 6.37
C LEU A 103 8.97 3.44 7.51
N LEU A 104 9.32 2.15 7.42
CA LEU A 104 10.16 1.50 8.42
C LEU A 104 11.60 2.03 8.40
N GLY A 105 12.16 2.27 7.22
CA GLY A 105 13.49 2.87 7.07
C GLY A 105 13.52 4.27 7.71
N ALA A 106 12.51 5.09 7.44
CA ALA A 106 12.37 6.41 8.04
C ALA A 106 12.23 6.31 9.57
N ALA A 107 11.44 5.38 10.11
CA ALA A 107 11.30 5.18 11.55
C ALA A 107 12.64 4.78 12.22
N LEU A 108 13.37 3.86 11.59
CA LEU A 108 14.70 3.44 12.05
C LEU A 108 15.70 4.60 12.08
N LEU A 109 15.71 5.46 11.05
CA LEU A 109 16.55 6.65 10.99
C LEU A 109 16.08 7.74 11.98
N ALA A 110 14.78 7.93 12.15
CA ALA A 110 14.19 8.96 13.02
C ALA A 110 14.43 8.70 14.51
N SER A 111 14.72 7.45 14.89
CA SER A 111 15.07 7.07 16.26
C SER A 111 16.43 7.61 16.74
N LYS A 112 17.29 8.14 15.85
CA LYS A 112 18.61 8.69 16.20
C LYS A 112 18.76 10.15 15.74
N PRO A 113 19.26 11.09 16.57
CA PRO A 113 19.43 12.50 16.17
C PRO A 113 20.40 12.73 15.00
N LYS A 114 21.40 11.85 14.82
CA LYS A 114 22.40 11.93 13.76
C LYS A 114 21.83 11.66 12.37
N THR A 115 20.80 10.82 12.28
CA THR A 115 20.16 10.40 11.01
C THR A 115 18.81 11.06 10.76
N ALA A 116 18.40 12.00 11.62
CA ALA A 116 17.08 12.62 11.58
C ALA A 116 16.78 13.37 10.27
N LEU A 117 17.78 14.05 9.68
CA LEU A 117 17.57 14.74 8.40
C LEU A 117 17.24 13.73 7.27
N ALA A 118 18.02 12.65 7.17
CA ALA A 118 17.78 11.56 6.22
C ALA A 118 16.44 10.85 6.48
N ALA A 119 16.03 10.72 7.76
CA ALA A 119 14.72 10.18 8.11
C ALA A 119 13.58 11.02 7.52
N GLY A 120 13.67 12.35 7.62
CA GLY A 120 12.69 13.26 7.04
C GLY A 120 12.66 13.18 5.52
N ALA A 121 13.83 13.18 4.89
CA ALA A 121 13.95 13.06 3.45
C ALA A 121 13.32 11.75 2.93
N LEU A 122 13.66 10.62 3.56
CA LEU A 122 13.05 9.32 3.22
C LEU A 122 11.54 9.30 3.49
N ALA A 123 11.08 9.85 4.62
CA ALA A 123 9.66 9.91 4.96
C ALA A 123 8.83 10.68 3.92
N SER A 124 9.40 11.75 3.33
CA SER A 124 8.72 12.53 2.28
C SER A 124 8.40 11.71 1.03
N VAL A 125 9.20 10.69 0.71
CA VAL A 125 8.95 9.77 -0.42
C VAL A 125 7.61 9.04 -0.22
N ALA A 126 7.24 8.71 1.02
CA ALA A 126 5.95 8.07 1.29
C ALA A 126 4.79 8.98 0.87
N VAL A 127 4.85 10.28 1.15
CA VAL A 127 3.79 11.23 0.74
C VAL A 127 3.61 11.23 -0.78
N PHE A 128 4.71 11.14 -1.54
CA PHE A 128 4.71 11.04 -3.01
C PHE A 128 4.55 9.61 -3.56
N LEU A 129 4.42 8.60 -2.69
CA LEU A 129 3.85 7.31 -3.06
C LEU A 129 2.32 7.36 -2.94
N LYS A 130 1.81 8.02 -1.90
CA LYS A 130 0.37 8.20 -1.64
C LYS A 130 0.12 9.31 -0.62
N TRP A 131 -0.65 10.32 -1.00
CA TRP A 131 -0.94 11.50 -0.18
C TRP A 131 -1.41 11.20 1.26
N PRO A 132 -2.32 10.22 1.49
CA PRO A 132 -2.69 9.79 2.85
C PRO A 132 -1.52 9.48 3.80
N TYR A 133 -0.33 9.12 3.29
CA TYR A 133 0.86 8.92 4.13
C TYR A 133 1.42 10.22 4.76
N ALA A 134 0.86 11.39 4.47
CA ALA A 134 1.17 12.61 5.22
C ALA A 134 0.90 12.47 6.73
N LEU A 135 -0.17 11.76 7.13
CA LEU A 135 -0.51 11.53 8.54
C LEU A 135 0.55 10.70 9.29
N PRO A 136 0.98 9.51 8.82
CA PRO A 136 2.04 8.74 9.48
C PRO A 136 3.39 9.45 9.43
N VAL A 137 3.68 10.22 8.37
CA VAL A 137 4.89 11.05 8.31
C VAL A 137 4.87 12.16 9.36
N LEU A 138 3.72 12.83 9.56
CA LEU A 138 3.56 13.82 10.62
C LEU A 138 3.78 13.19 12.00
N ALA A 139 3.19 12.02 12.27
CA ALA A 139 3.42 11.29 13.52
C ALA A 139 4.92 10.95 13.70
N LEU A 140 5.59 10.47 12.66
CA LEU A 140 7.03 10.18 12.69
C LEU A 140 7.85 11.43 13.02
N VAL A 141 7.57 12.57 12.38
CA VAL A 141 8.23 13.86 12.63
C VAL A 141 8.09 14.23 14.11
N LEU A 142 6.86 14.30 14.61
CA LEU A 142 6.53 14.76 15.97
C LEU A 142 7.18 13.89 17.06
N PHE A 143 7.27 12.59 16.83
CA PHE A 143 7.78 11.64 17.83
C PHE A 143 9.22 11.19 17.61
N SER A 144 9.91 11.70 16.58
CA SER A 144 11.32 11.40 16.32
C SER A 144 12.27 11.86 17.45
N ALA A 145 13.52 11.41 17.38
CA ALA A 145 14.56 11.82 18.32
C ALA A 145 15.03 13.27 18.12
N ALA A 146 14.82 13.85 16.93
CA ALA A 146 15.15 15.24 16.62
C ALA A 146 14.09 15.84 15.67
N PRO A 147 12.88 16.18 16.17
CA PRO A 147 11.73 16.55 15.35
C PRO A 147 12.01 17.69 14.38
N LYS A 148 12.74 18.72 14.82
CA LYS A 148 13.15 19.84 13.96
C LYS A 148 13.95 19.38 12.74
N ARG A 149 14.89 18.44 12.93
CA ARG A 149 15.73 17.94 11.83
C ARG A 149 14.95 17.04 10.87
N VAL A 150 14.07 16.19 11.41
CA VAL A 150 13.18 15.38 10.57
C VAL A 150 12.23 16.27 9.77
N PHE A 151 11.64 17.28 10.40
CA PHE A 151 10.78 18.26 9.73
C PHE A 151 11.52 18.97 8.60
N VAL A 152 12.72 19.52 8.86
CA VAL A 152 13.54 20.17 7.82
C VAL A 152 13.83 19.20 6.67
N GLY A 153 14.24 17.97 6.97
CA GLY A 153 14.51 16.96 5.94
C GLY A 153 13.28 16.64 5.10
N ALA A 154 12.12 16.49 5.73
CA ALA A 154 10.86 16.19 5.06
C ALA A 154 10.37 17.35 4.19
N VAL A 155 10.46 18.59 4.69
CA VAL A 155 10.07 19.79 3.95
C VAL A 155 10.99 20.02 2.76
N VAL A 156 12.32 19.98 2.96
CA VAL A 156 13.28 20.22 1.86
C VAL A 156 13.11 19.15 0.78
N ALA A 157 13.10 17.87 1.14
CA ALA A 157 12.93 16.79 0.16
C ALA A 157 11.54 16.81 -0.48
N GLY A 158 10.49 17.15 0.28
CA GLY A 158 9.13 17.28 -0.23
C GLY A 158 8.98 18.42 -1.23
N VAL A 159 9.57 19.59 -0.96
CA VAL A 159 9.60 20.73 -1.88
C VAL A 159 10.39 20.38 -3.14
N VAL A 160 11.56 19.74 -3.00
CA VAL A 160 12.35 19.30 -4.16
C VAL A 160 11.55 18.33 -5.03
N GLN A 161 10.90 17.31 -4.45
CA GLN A 161 10.03 16.40 -5.19
C GLN A 161 8.85 17.13 -5.86
N ALA A 162 8.18 18.03 -5.14
CA ALA A 162 7.08 18.82 -5.68
C ALA A 162 7.52 19.63 -6.90
N VAL A 163 8.65 20.35 -6.80
CA VAL A 163 9.20 21.17 -7.88
C VAL A 163 9.62 20.29 -9.06
N VAL A 164 10.37 19.22 -8.82
CA VAL A 164 10.84 18.32 -9.88
C VAL A 164 9.67 17.65 -10.60
N PHE A 165 8.69 17.11 -9.87
CA PHE A 165 7.54 16.47 -10.48
C PHE A 165 6.62 17.46 -11.19
N THR A 166 6.44 18.67 -10.66
CA THR A 166 5.71 19.72 -11.38
C THR A 166 6.44 20.14 -12.65
N ALA A 167 7.77 20.19 -12.63
CA ALA A 167 8.55 20.53 -13.83
C ALA A 167 8.46 19.43 -14.91
N ILE A 168 8.36 18.16 -14.51
CA ILE A 168 8.27 17.01 -15.43
C ILE A 168 6.84 16.84 -15.96
N PHE A 169 5.83 16.91 -15.09
CA PHE A 169 4.44 16.54 -15.40
C PHE A 169 3.48 17.74 -15.52
N GLY A 170 3.98 18.96 -15.31
CA GLY A 170 3.15 20.16 -15.31
C GLY A 170 2.15 20.21 -14.16
N TRP A 171 1.10 21.02 -14.35
CA TRP A 171 0.07 21.23 -13.32
C TRP A 171 -0.94 20.09 -13.23
N GLY A 172 -1.08 19.28 -14.29
CA GLY A 172 -2.01 18.14 -14.30
C GLY A 172 -1.72 17.11 -13.19
N LEU A 173 -0.47 17.03 -12.72
CA LEU A 173 -0.11 16.26 -11.53
C LEU A 173 -0.97 16.63 -10.31
N TRP A 174 -1.14 17.92 -10.06
CA TRP A 174 -1.91 18.42 -8.92
C TRP A 174 -3.41 18.32 -9.17
N ASP A 175 -3.81 18.51 -10.42
CA ASP A 175 -5.21 18.36 -10.81
C ASP A 175 -5.69 16.93 -10.54
N ASP A 176 -4.97 15.93 -11.06
CA ASP A 176 -5.36 14.54 -10.91
C ASP A 176 -5.20 14.02 -9.49
N THR A 177 -4.04 14.25 -8.87
CA THR A 177 -3.71 13.58 -7.59
C THR A 177 -4.29 14.27 -6.37
N VAL A 178 -4.69 15.53 -6.49
CA VAL A 178 -5.23 16.32 -5.36
C VAL A 178 -6.64 16.82 -5.67
N ILE A 179 -6.83 17.60 -6.72
CA ILE A 179 -8.11 18.30 -6.98
C ILE A 179 -9.21 17.32 -7.36
N ALA A 180 -9.00 16.53 -8.41
CA ALA A 180 -9.94 15.52 -8.88
C ALA A 180 -10.22 14.47 -7.79
N GLN A 181 -9.20 14.13 -6.99
CA GLN A 181 -9.34 13.22 -5.86
C GLN A 181 -10.21 13.78 -4.72
N MET A 182 -10.16 15.10 -4.46
CA MET A 182 -11.02 15.75 -3.47
C MET A 182 -12.46 15.92 -3.95
N ALA A 183 -12.66 16.01 -5.27
CA ALA A 183 -13.97 16.17 -5.89
C ALA A 183 -14.75 14.87 -6.10
N SER A 184 -14.10 13.71 -5.93
CA SER A 184 -14.77 12.41 -6.06
C SER A 184 -15.68 12.10 -4.87
N GLU A 185 -16.69 11.26 -5.10
CA GLU A 185 -17.69 10.86 -4.11
C GLU A 185 -17.12 10.23 -2.82
N ARG A 186 -17.92 10.29 -1.75
CA ARG A 186 -17.60 9.76 -0.42
C ARG A 186 -18.53 8.60 -0.07
N ARG A 187 -17.96 7.64 0.67
CA ARG A 187 -18.67 6.44 1.12
C ARG A 187 -19.88 6.78 1.97
N GLY A 188 -20.99 6.07 1.70
CA GLY A 188 -22.08 5.95 2.66
C GLY A 188 -21.62 5.27 3.95
N PHE A 189 -22.27 5.61 5.07
CA PHE A 189 -21.93 5.08 6.40
C PHE A 189 -22.01 3.56 6.51
N ASP A 190 -22.91 2.90 5.78
CA ASP A 190 -23.09 1.45 5.84
C ASP A 190 -21.89 0.70 5.24
N VAL A 191 -21.31 1.21 4.15
CA VAL A 191 -20.08 0.67 3.56
C VAL A 191 -18.89 0.84 4.52
N LEU A 192 -18.81 1.99 5.21
CA LEU A 192 -17.75 2.26 6.18
C LEU A 192 -17.76 1.28 7.36
N ARG A 193 -18.94 0.86 7.84
CA ARG A 193 -19.05 -0.15 8.90
C ARG A 193 -18.41 -1.48 8.49
N GLY A 194 -18.68 -1.95 7.27
CA GLY A 194 -18.07 -3.18 6.75
C GLY A 194 -16.55 -3.07 6.62
N VAL A 195 -16.07 -1.95 6.07
CA VAL A 195 -14.64 -1.66 5.91
C VAL A 195 -13.91 -1.63 7.26
N TRP A 196 -14.43 -0.90 8.24
CA TRP A 196 -13.83 -0.81 9.57
C TRP A 196 -13.94 -2.13 10.35
N GLY A 197 -15.04 -2.87 10.19
CA GLY A 197 -15.19 -4.22 10.75
C GLY A 197 -14.11 -5.17 10.24
N GLN A 198 -13.91 -5.22 8.92
CA GLN A 198 -12.86 -6.02 8.29
C GLN A 198 -11.46 -5.58 8.74
N ALA A 199 -11.20 -4.28 8.81
CA ALA A 199 -9.91 -3.77 9.24
C ALA A 199 -9.61 -4.10 10.71
N PHE A 200 -10.57 -3.90 11.61
CA PHE A 200 -10.45 -4.27 13.01
C PHE A 200 -10.15 -5.77 13.14
N TRP A 201 -10.93 -6.60 12.45
CA TRP A 201 -10.79 -8.05 12.45
C TRP A 201 -9.41 -8.52 11.95
N SER A 202 -8.88 -7.85 10.92
CA SER A 202 -7.56 -8.18 10.35
C SER A 202 -6.40 -7.75 11.26
N LEU A 203 -6.58 -6.69 12.05
CA LEU A 203 -5.49 -6.06 12.81
C LEU A 203 -5.49 -6.38 14.30
N ILE A 204 -6.57 -6.94 14.86
CA ILE A 204 -6.73 -7.08 16.31
C ILE A 204 -5.61 -7.93 16.95
N GLY A 205 -5.18 -9.01 16.27
CA GLY A 205 -4.07 -9.86 16.75
C GLY A 205 -2.76 -9.08 16.90
N LEU A 206 -2.35 -8.39 15.83
CA LEU A 206 -1.13 -7.57 15.81
C LEU A 206 -1.22 -6.37 16.77
N THR A 207 -2.36 -5.70 16.83
CA THR A 207 -2.55 -4.51 17.68
C THR A 207 -2.53 -4.87 19.16
N ALA A 208 -3.16 -5.98 19.55
CA ALA A 208 -3.10 -6.47 20.92
C ALA A 208 -1.68 -6.86 21.35
N LEU A 209 -0.90 -7.47 20.45
CA LEU A 209 0.52 -7.73 20.69
C LEU A 209 1.35 -6.45 20.79
N ALA A 210 1.15 -5.50 19.88
CA ALA A 210 1.82 -4.20 19.93
C ALA A 210 1.51 -3.44 21.23
N PHE A 211 0.30 -3.59 21.77
CA PHE A 211 -0.08 -3.04 23.07
C PHE A 211 0.77 -3.61 24.22
N PHE A 212 1.11 -4.91 24.19
CA PHE A 212 2.04 -5.48 25.18
C PHE A 212 3.43 -4.86 25.08
N ALA A 213 3.91 -4.49 23.88
CA ALA A 213 5.18 -3.79 23.74
C ALA A 213 5.16 -2.42 24.40
N TRP A 214 4.04 -1.69 24.29
CA TRP A 214 3.86 -0.40 24.96
C TRP A 214 3.70 -0.53 26.48
N ARG A 215 2.93 -1.54 26.94
CA ARG A 215 2.74 -1.83 28.37
C ARG A 215 4.05 -2.19 29.06
N HIS A 216 4.90 -2.94 28.37
CA HIS A 216 6.20 -3.40 28.86
C HIS A 216 7.37 -2.63 28.23
N ARG A 217 7.15 -1.36 27.87
CA ARG A 217 8.13 -0.50 27.19
C ARG A 217 9.42 -0.31 27.98
N GLU A 218 9.39 -0.52 29.29
CA GLU A 218 10.56 -0.47 30.15
C GLU A 218 11.63 -1.50 29.77
N LYS A 219 11.22 -2.63 29.18
CA LYS A 219 12.08 -3.73 28.72
C LYS A 219 12.73 -3.50 27.36
N ALA A 220 12.29 -2.48 26.61
CA ALA A 220 12.81 -2.21 25.28
C ALA A 220 14.25 -1.68 25.34
N GLN A 221 15.14 -2.32 24.58
CA GLN A 221 16.55 -1.93 24.45
C GLN A 221 16.68 -0.54 23.80
N ASP A 222 15.77 -0.22 22.86
CA ASP A 222 15.73 1.05 22.16
C ASP A 222 14.35 1.73 22.33
N ARG A 223 14.21 2.48 23.42
CA ARG A 223 12.96 3.20 23.74
C ARG A 223 12.63 4.30 22.73
N ALA A 224 13.63 4.91 22.10
CA ALA A 224 13.42 5.92 21.07
C ALA A 224 12.80 5.31 19.83
N LEU A 225 13.31 4.16 19.38
CA LEU A 225 12.73 3.40 18.28
C LEU A 225 11.31 2.92 18.61
N LEU A 226 11.08 2.38 19.80
CA LEU A 226 9.75 1.94 20.23
C LEU A 226 8.73 3.09 20.12
N LYS A 227 9.09 4.27 20.62
CA LYS A 227 8.24 5.46 20.55
C LYS A 227 7.90 5.85 19.10
N VAL A 228 8.90 5.85 18.21
CA VAL A 228 8.70 6.21 16.79
C VAL A 228 7.84 5.17 16.07
N LEU A 229 8.07 3.87 16.31
CA LEU A 229 7.25 2.81 15.70
C LEU A 229 5.81 2.83 16.19
N LEU A 230 5.58 3.08 17.49
CA LEU A 230 4.23 3.27 18.03
C LEU A 230 3.54 4.47 17.38
N ALA A 231 4.25 5.60 17.24
CA ALA A 231 3.71 6.78 16.57
C ALA A 231 3.40 6.51 15.09
N LEU A 232 4.27 5.80 14.38
CA LEU A 232 4.03 5.37 13.00
C LEU A 232 2.78 4.49 12.91
N ALA A 233 2.66 3.46 13.75
CA ALA A 233 1.49 2.58 13.77
C ALA A 233 0.19 3.36 14.07
N VAL A 234 0.22 4.29 15.03
CA VAL A 234 -0.93 5.16 15.32
C VAL A 234 -1.27 6.07 14.14
N GLY A 235 -0.27 6.68 13.48
CA GLY A 235 -0.49 7.51 12.29
C GLY A 235 -1.06 6.73 11.12
N MET A 236 -0.63 5.47 10.94
CA MET A 236 -1.19 4.56 9.94
C MET A 236 -2.64 4.16 10.26
N LEU A 237 -2.96 3.88 11.53
CA LEU A 237 -4.34 3.63 11.97
C LEU A 237 -5.23 4.86 11.81
N ALA A 238 -4.71 6.07 12.07
CA ALA A 238 -5.43 7.31 11.81
C ALA A 238 -5.69 7.51 10.30
N THR A 239 -4.75 7.11 9.45
CA THR A 239 -4.93 7.10 7.99
C THR A 239 -6.08 6.19 7.57
N LEU A 240 -6.13 4.98 8.12
CA LEU A 240 -7.25 4.06 7.92
C LEU A 240 -8.59 4.66 8.40
N ALA A 241 -8.61 5.30 9.57
CA ALA A 241 -9.81 5.95 10.10
C ALA A 241 -10.29 7.11 9.22
N SER A 242 -9.35 7.81 8.55
CA SER A 242 -9.66 8.89 7.60
C SER A 242 -10.12 8.41 6.23
N ASN A 243 -10.16 7.09 6.00
CA ASN A 243 -10.49 6.49 4.71
C ASN A 243 -12.01 6.55 4.41
N THR A 244 -12.52 7.75 4.16
CA THR A 244 -13.93 8.04 3.88
C THR A 244 -14.27 8.08 2.39
N LYS A 245 -13.25 8.01 1.52
CA LYS A 245 -13.38 8.18 0.08
C LYS A 245 -13.79 6.88 -0.63
N ASP A 246 -14.70 6.98 -1.58
CA ASP A 246 -15.07 5.86 -2.46
C ASP A 246 -13.92 5.43 -3.37
N GLY A 247 -13.85 4.14 -3.67
CA GLY A 247 -12.75 3.53 -4.44
C GLY A 247 -11.45 3.28 -3.64
N THR A 248 -11.34 3.70 -2.38
CA THR A 248 -10.11 3.46 -1.59
C THR A 248 -10.13 2.09 -0.91
N GLY A 249 -9.30 1.16 -1.39
CA GLY A 249 -9.23 -0.21 -0.87
C GLY A 249 -8.77 -0.34 0.58
N LEU A 250 -8.93 -1.56 1.13
CA LEU A 250 -8.35 -1.99 2.40
C LEU A 250 -6.87 -2.41 2.27
N ASN A 251 -6.28 -2.26 1.09
CA ASN A 251 -4.85 -2.51 0.87
C ASN A 251 -3.96 -1.68 1.80
N ILE A 252 -4.45 -0.54 2.33
CA ILE A 252 -3.77 0.28 3.35
C ILE A 252 -3.39 -0.52 4.61
N LEU A 253 -4.01 -1.69 4.81
CA LEU A 253 -3.67 -2.60 5.88
C LEU A 253 -2.27 -3.20 5.74
N VAL A 254 -1.70 -3.34 4.54
CA VAL A 254 -0.34 -3.88 4.37
C VAL A 254 0.73 -3.05 5.09
N PRO A 255 0.83 -1.73 4.89
CA PRO A 255 1.78 -0.91 5.63
C PRO A 255 1.43 -0.80 7.13
N ILE A 256 0.16 -0.94 7.53
CA ILE A 256 -0.23 -1.03 8.95
C ILE A 256 0.33 -2.31 9.58
N GLU A 257 0.09 -3.47 8.96
CA GLU A 257 0.61 -4.77 9.38
C GLU A 257 2.14 -4.71 9.49
N THR A 258 2.81 -4.17 8.47
CA THR A 258 4.26 -3.97 8.47
C THR A 258 4.73 -3.15 9.68
N ALA A 259 4.07 -2.02 9.98
CA ALA A 259 4.43 -1.19 11.13
C ALA A 259 4.16 -1.89 12.47
N LEU A 260 3.13 -2.73 12.54
CA LEU A 260 2.74 -3.47 13.73
C LEU A 260 3.60 -4.71 13.98
N VAL A 261 4.12 -5.41 12.96
CA VAL A 261 4.87 -6.67 13.14
C VAL A 261 6.06 -6.52 14.10
N PRO A 262 6.95 -5.51 13.97
CA PRO A 262 8.05 -5.32 14.91
C PRO A 262 7.58 -5.05 16.35
N LEU A 263 6.49 -4.29 16.50
CA LEU A 263 5.86 -4.03 17.80
C LEU A 263 5.22 -5.28 18.38
N ALA A 264 4.55 -6.08 17.56
CA ALA A 264 3.88 -7.30 17.96
C ALA A 264 4.88 -8.35 18.46
N LEU A 265 5.99 -8.52 17.73
CA LEU A 265 7.09 -9.39 18.12
C LEU A 265 7.77 -8.91 19.41
N ALA A 266 8.01 -7.60 19.53
CA ALA A 266 8.51 -7.02 20.78
C ALA A 266 7.56 -7.27 21.96
N GLY A 267 6.26 -7.09 21.75
CA GLY A 267 5.24 -7.34 22.78
C GLY A 267 5.16 -8.81 23.19
N ALA A 268 5.26 -9.74 22.23
CA ALA A 268 5.33 -11.17 22.50
C ALA A 268 6.53 -11.50 23.41
N VAL A 269 7.73 -11.01 23.06
CA VAL A 269 8.96 -11.21 23.84
C VAL A 269 8.84 -10.57 25.24
N PHE A 270 8.35 -9.33 25.32
CA PHE A 270 8.31 -8.59 26.59
C PHE A 270 7.25 -9.09 27.56
N SER A 271 6.14 -9.65 27.07
CA SER A 271 5.03 -10.10 27.91
C SER A 271 5.42 -11.23 28.88
N GLY A 272 6.40 -12.06 28.50
CA GLY A 272 6.79 -13.27 29.26
C GLY A 272 5.71 -14.36 29.33
N ARG A 273 4.51 -14.11 28.81
CA ARG A 273 3.39 -15.07 28.76
C ARG A 273 3.46 -15.82 27.44
N ARG A 274 3.36 -17.16 27.47
CA ARG A 274 3.44 -17.97 26.24
C ARG A 274 2.10 -18.10 25.51
N LEU A 275 1.01 -18.28 26.26
CA LEU A 275 -0.28 -18.65 25.66
C LEU A 275 -0.95 -17.50 24.90
N VAL A 276 -1.08 -16.31 25.52
CA VAL A 276 -1.79 -15.18 24.89
C VAL A 276 -1.11 -14.72 23.60
N PRO A 277 0.22 -14.48 23.56
CA PRO A 277 0.88 -14.13 22.31
C PRO A 277 0.81 -15.22 21.24
N ALA A 278 0.92 -16.49 21.64
CA ALA A 278 0.80 -17.61 20.71
C ALA A 278 -0.60 -17.65 20.06
N LEU A 279 -1.67 -17.43 20.83
CA LEU A 279 -3.03 -17.39 20.30
C LEU A 279 -3.25 -16.22 19.32
N LEU A 280 -2.72 -15.03 19.63
CA LEU A 280 -2.86 -13.86 18.75
C LEU A 280 -2.05 -14.01 17.46
N LEU A 281 -0.85 -14.59 17.53
CA LEU A 281 -0.06 -14.95 16.35
C LEU A 281 -0.75 -16.04 15.54
N ALA A 282 -1.24 -17.10 16.19
CA ALA A 282 -1.95 -18.18 15.53
C ALA A 282 -3.21 -17.70 14.82
N PHE A 283 -3.96 -16.78 15.42
CA PHE A 283 -5.11 -16.15 14.78
C PHE A 283 -4.71 -15.38 13.51
N THR A 284 -3.67 -14.56 13.60
CA THR A 284 -3.15 -13.80 12.44
C THR A 284 -2.68 -14.74 11.33
N LEU A 285 -1.95 -15.81 11.68
CA LEU A 285 -1.49 -16.81 10.71
C LEU A 285 -2.65 -17.64 10.12
N ALA A 286 -3.68 -17.94 10.91
CA ALA A 286 -4.86 -18.64 10.42
C ALA A 286 -5.63 -17.81 9.39
N GLN A 287 -5.71 -16.49 9.57
CA GLN A 287 -6.27 -15.59 8.57
C GLN A 287 -5.48 -15.67 7.26
N SER A 288 -4.15 -15.56 7.30
CA SER A 288 -3.29 -15.71 6.13
C SER A 288 -3.41 -17.08 5.47
N LEU A 289 -3.43 -18.14 6.25
CA LEU A 289 -3.56 -19.50 5.74
C LEU A 289 -4.93 -19.72 5.07
N SER A 290 -6.01 -19.13 5.60
CA SER A 290 -7.32 -19.22 4.97
C SER A 290 -7.40 -18.56 3.60
N LEU A 291 -6.62 -17.50 3.36
CA LEU A 291 -6.49 -16.91 2.02
C LEU A 291 -5.80 -17.84 1.03
N ILE A 292 -4.83 -18.62 1.49
CA ILE A 292 -4.09 -19.57 0.65
C ILE A 292 -4.94 -20.80 0.35
N ILE A 293 -5.65 -21.32 1.35
CA ILE A 293 -6.41 -22.58 1.23
C ILE A 293 -7.79 -22.35 0.60
N THR A 294 -8.51 -21.29 1.00
CA THR A 294 -9.90 -21.02 0.56
C THR A 294 -10.10 -19.56 0.14
N PRO A 295 -9.37 -19.06 -0.88
CA PRO A 295 -9.27 -17.63 -1.23
C PRO A 295 -10.60 -16.88 -1.50
N ARG A 296 -11.69 -17.61 -1.76
CA ARG A 296 -13.03 -17.05 -2.06
C ARG A 296 -13.98 -17.03 -0.86
N SER A 297 -13.82 -17.96 0.07
CA SER A 297 -14.70 -18.16 1.24
C SER A 297 -13.93 -18.06 2.56
N ALA A 298 -12.78 -17.37 2.52
CA ALA A 298 -11.70 -17.40 3.48
C ALA A 298 -12.12 -17.01 4.91
N THR A 299 -12.70 -17.92 5.68
CA THR A 299 -12.79 -17.81 7.13
C THR A 299 -11.52 -18.41 7.74
N PRO A 300 -10.81 -17.75 8.67
CA PRO A 300 -11.23 -16.55 9.40
C PRO A 300 -10.73 -15.23 8.80
N PHE A 301 -10.26 -15.15 7.56
CA PHE A 301 -9.87 -13.85 6.96
C PHE A 301 -11.05 -12.86 6.85
N ILE A 302 -12.19 -13.31 6.32
CA ILE A 302 -13.39 -12.49 6.14
C ILE A 302 -14.06 -12.28 7.51
N TYR A 303 -14.36 -11.01 7.81
CA TYR A 303 -15.10 -10.63 9.00
C TYR A 303 -16.49 -11.31 9.00
N PRO A 304 -16.94 -11.94 10.09
CA PRO A 304 -18.11 -12.84 10.07
C PRO A 304 -19.43 -12.24 9.54
N THR A 305 -19.60 -10.92 9.59
CA THR A 305 -20.80 -10.23 9.08
C THR A 305 -20.60 -9.58 7.71
N SER A 306 -19.41 -9.68 7.11
CA SER A 306 -19.18 -9.28 5.72
C SER A 306 -19.79 -10.28 4.76
N GLU A 307 -20.29 -9.78 3.62
CA GLU A 307 -20.79 -10.64 2.55
C GLU A 307 -19.72 -11.64 2.09
N ARG A 308 -20.12 -12.88 1.81
CA ARG A 308 -19.18 -13.88 1.32
C ARG A 308 -18.60 -13.44 -0.02
N GLY A 309 -17.28 -13.55 -0.16
CA GLY A 309 -16.56 -13.05 -1.33
C GLY A 309 -16.19 -11.56 -1.24
N ALA A 310 -16.73 -10.81 -0.27
CA ALA A 310 -16.22 -9.47 0.02
C ALA A 310 -14.75 -9.56 0.42
N TRP A 311 -13.90 -8.75 -0.23
CA TRP A 311 -12.46 -8.67 -0.01
C TRP A 311 -11.63 -9.90 -0.43
N GLY A 312 -12.28 -11.02 -0.77
CA GLY A 312 -11.63 -12.22 -1.32
C GLY A 312 -11.12 -12.05 -2.75
N ILE A 313 -10.58 -13.13 -3.33
CA ILE A 313 -10.11 -13.14 -4.72
C ILE A 313 -11.30 -13.38 -5.67
N ALA A 314 -11.55 -12.43 -6.58
CA ALA A 314 -12.74 -12.42 -7.43
C ALA A 314 -12.84 -13.58 -8.45
N GLY A 315 -11.71 -14.15 -8.86
CA GLY A 315 -11.62 -15.24 -9.85
C GLY A 315 -10.59 -16.29 -9.47
N ASP A 316 -10.67 -17.48 -10.06
CA ASP A 316 -9.59 -18.49 -10.00
C ASP A 316 -8.73 -18.36 -11.25
N GLU A 317 -7.66 -19.13 -11.29
CA GLU A 317 -6.76 -19.21 -12.44
C GLU A 317 -7.51 -19.45 -13.75
N ARG A 318 -8.46 -20.39 -13.78
CA ARG A 318 -9.28 -20.67 -14.98
C ARG A 318 -10.18 -19.51 -15.40
N ALA A 319 -10.71 -18.73 -14.45
CA ALA A 319 -11.48 -17.53 -14.76
C ALA A 319 -10.57 -16.45 -15.37
N VAL A 320 -9.33 -16.31 -14.86
CA VAL A 320 -8.34 -15.40 -15.40
C VAL A 320 -7.88 -15.84 -16.79
N GLU A 321 -7.56 -17.13 -16.99
CA GLU A 321 -7.20 -17.69 -18.30
C GLU A 321 -8.30 -17.46 -19.34
N ARG A 322 -9.55 -17.77 -19.01
CA ARG A 322 -10.69 -17.50 -19.91
C ARG A 322 -10.85 -16.01 -20.22
N ALA A 323 -10.63 -15.14 -19.25
CA ALA A 323 -10.72 -13.70 -19.46
C ALA A 323 -9.54 -13.17 -20.33
N ILE A 324 -8.36 -13.77 -20.20
CA ILE A 324 -7.21 -13.50 -21.08
C ILE A 324 -7.53 -13.97 -22.50
N GLU A 325 -8.05 -15.19 -22.69
CA GLU A 325 -8.45 -15.70 -24.01
C GLU A 325 -9.50 -14.80 -24.67
N GLN A 326 -10.51 -14.37 -23.90
CA GLN A 326 -11.55 -13.44 -24.38
C GLN A 326 -10.96 -12.08 -24.79
N ALA A 327 -10.10 -11.49 -23.96
CA ALA A 327 -9.44 -10.23 -24.28
C ALA A 327 -8.46 -10.37 -25.47
N ALA A 328 -7.80 -11.51 -25.62
CA ALA A 328 -6.92 -11.82 -26.73
C ALA A 328 -7.70 -12.02 -28.04
N ALA A 329 -8.97 -12.44 -28.00
CA ALA A 329 -9.83 -12.57 -29.17
C ALA A 329 -10.32 -11.22 -29.74
N CYS A 330 -10.16 -10.11 -29.00
CA CYS A 330 -10.52 -8.78 -29.48
C CYS A 330 -9.73 -8.41 -30.76
N PRO A 331 -10.33 -7.75 -31.75
CA PRO A 331 -9.58 -7.28 -32.92
C PRO A 331 -8.47 -6.29 -32.49
N PRO A 332 -7.28 -6.34 -33.13
CA PRO A 332 -6.22 -5.37 -32.86
C PRO A 332 -6.69 -3.92 -32.97
N GLY A 333 -6.26 -3.06 -32.04
CA GLY A 333 -6.62 -1.64 -32.01
C GLY A 333 -8.01 -1.31 -31.46
N VAL A 334 -8.88 -2.31 -31.22
CA VAL A 334 -10.17 -2.09 -30.55
C VAL A 334 -9.95 -1.94 -29.05
N VAL A 335 -10.56 -0.91 -28.46
CA VAL A 335 -10.42 -0.63 -27.02
C VAL A 335 -11.11 -1.70 -26.16
N TYR A 336 -10.49 -2.06 -25.05
CA TYR A 336 -10.95 -3.10 -24.14
C TYR A 336 -11.66 -2.52 -22.92
N SER A 337 -12.90 -2.96 -22.66
CA SER A 337 -13.73 -2.42 -21.57
C SER A 337 -13.47 -3.07 -20.21
N GLY A 338 -12.76 -4.21 -20.17
CA GLY A 338 -12.57 -4.98 -18.95
C GLY A 338 -11.44 -4.47 -18.05
N ALA A 339 -10.94 -5.36 -17.20
CA ALA A 339 -9.95 -5.00 -16.19
C ALA A 339 -8.60 -4.58 -16.84
N PRO A 340 -7.97 -3.47 -16.41
CA PRO A 340 -6.68 -3.04 -16.96
C PRO A 340 -5.53 -4.03 -16.78
N TYR A 341 -5.68 -4.99 -15.85
CA TYR A 341 -4.75 -6.11 -15.70
C TYR A 341 -4.77 -7.04 -16.92
N LEU A 342 -5.97 -7.35 -17.43
CA LEU A 342 -6.13 -8.18 -18.63
C LEU A 342 -5.66 -7.43 -19.86
N ALA A 343 -5.95 -6.13 -19.95
CA ALA A 343 -5.46 -5.26 -21.01
C ALA A 343 -3.93 -5.25 -21.10
N PHE A 344 -3.24 -5.17 -19.95
CA PHE A 344 -1.78 -5.27 -19.89
C PHE A 344 -1.27 -6.62 -20.43
N LEU A 345 -1.88 -7.73 -20.01
CA LEU A 345 -1.44 -9.08 -20.41
C LEU A 345 -1.71 -9.41 -21.89
N THR A 346 -2.69 -8.75 -22.49
CA THR A 346 -3.14 -9.01 -23.87
C THR A 346 -2.83 -7.86 -24.83
N ASP A 347 -2.04 -6.88 -24.36
CA ASP A 347 -1.64 -5.69 -25.11
C ASP A 347 -2.83 -4.96 -25.75
N ARG A 348 -3.88 -4.74 -24.95
CA ARG A 348 -5.10 -4.06 -25.40
C ARG A 348 -5.13 -2.60 -24.96
N PRO A 349 -5.51 -1.67 -25.86
CA PRO A 349 -5.69 -0.29 -25.47
C PRO A 349 -6.93 -0.16 -24.58
N MET A 350 -6.85 0.69 -23.57
CA MET A 350 -8.00 1.09 -22.78
C MET A 350 -8.78 2.20 -23.49
N PRO A 351 -10.08 2.40 -23.20
CA PRO A 351 -10.85 3.52 -23.73
C PRO A 351 -10.15 4.85 -23.45
N ASP A 352 -9.94 5.65 -24.49
CA ASP A 352 -9.19 6.92 -24.43
C ASP A 352 -7.80 6.79 -23.77
N GLY A 353 -7.18 5.60 -23.85
CA GLY A 353 -5.89 5.34 -23.24
C GLY A 353 -5.88 5.35 -21.71
N GLN A 354 -7.04 5.28 -21.03
CA GLN A 354 -7.16 5.46 -19.57
C GLN A 354 -7.19 4.12 -18.79
N PRO A 355 -6.13 3.74 -18.05
CA PRO A 355 -6.16 2.57 -17.19
C PRO A 355 -6.98 2.79 -15.91
N ASP A 356 -7.04 4.02 -15.40
CA ASP A 356 -7.91 4.40 -14.30
C ASP A 356 -9.18 5.04 -14.85
N GLN A 357 -10.28 4.28 -14.87
CA GLN A 357 -11.58 4.80 -15.28
C GLN A 357 -12.39 5.32 -14.10
N PHE A 358 -12.01 5.01 -12.85
CA PHE A 358 -12.79 5.42 -11.70
C PHE A 358 -12.74 6.94 -11.54
N LEU A 359 -11.54 7.52 -11.52
CA LEU A 359 -11.38 8.94 -11.29
C LEU A 359 -12.02 9.82 -12.38
N PRO A 360 -11.80 9.58 -13.70
CA PRO A 360 -12.45 10.36 -14.75
C PRO A 360 -13.98 10.25 -14.77
N LEU A 361 -14.54 9.10 -14.42
CA LEU A 361 -16.00 8.88 -14.46
C LEU A 361 -16.73 9.40 -13.21
N HIS A 362 -16.04 9.63 -12.10
CA HIS A 362 -16.65 10.05 -10.83
C HIS A 362 -16.16 11.41 -10.33
N SER A 363 -15.31 12.11 -11.08
CA SER A 363 -14.87 13.46 -10.75
C SER A 363 -15.45 14.47 -11.74
N PRO A 364 -16.25 15.46 -11.29
CA PRO A 364 -16.77 16.52 -12.16
C PRO A 364 -15.67 17.32 -12.87
N HIS A 365 -14.47 17.39 -12.28
CA HIS A 365 -13.30 18.07 -12.85
C HIS A 365 -12.77 17.38 -14.11
N LEU A 366 -13.02 16.07 -14.27
CA LEU A 366 -12.52 15.26 -15.38
C LEU A 366 -13.63 14.80 -16.33
N LYS A 367 -14.76 15.50 -16.32
CA LYS A 367 -15.96 15.15 -17.12
C LYS A 367 -15.65 14.99 -18.61
N ASP A 368 -14.72 15.78 -19.15
CA ASP A 368 -14.38 15.76 -20.58
C ASP A 368 -13.57 14.51 -20.92
N VAL A 369 -12.69 14.07 -20.02
CA VAL A 369 -12.00 12.77 -20.12
C VAL A 369 -13.00 11.63 -19.99
N GLY A 370 -13.95 11.73 -19.05
CA GLY A 370 -15.05 10.78 -18.93
C GLY A 370 -15.90 10.68 -20.20
N ALA A 371 -16.17 11.81 -20.86
CA ALA A 371 -16.87 11.85 -22.13
C ALA A 371 -16.06 11.20 -23.26
N ALA A 372 -14.74 11.45 -23.33
CA ALA A 372 -13.84 10.82 -24.30
C ALA A 372 -13.76 9.30 -24.11
N ILE A 373 -13.61 8.84 -22.87
CA ILE A 373 -13.75 7.42 -22.50
C ILE A 373 -15.04 6.88 -23.10
N ASN A 374 -16.20 7.47 -22.76
CA ASN A 374 -17.53 7.03 -23.18
C ASN A 374 -17.74 7.01 -24.70
N ALA A 375 -17.12 7.96 -25.42
CA ALA A 375 -17.16 8.05 -26.87
C ALA A 375 -16.28 7.01 -27.58
N ALA A 376 -15.30 6.42 -26.90
CA ALA A 376 -14.44 5.39 -27.49
C ALA A 376 -15.26 4.12 -27.80
N GLN A 377 -15.63 3.98 -29.07
CA GLN A 377 -16.41 2.89 -29.65
C GLN A 377 -15.80 2.48 -31.00
N PRO A 378 -15.92 1.21 -31.43
CA PRO A 378 -16.49 0.08 -30.69
C PRO A 378 -15.60 -0.35 -29.53
N ARG A 379 -16.18 -1.02 -28.52
CA ARG A 379 -15.40 -1.65 -27.44
C ARG A 379 -15.54 -3.15 -27.43
N CYS A 380 -14.44 -3.82 -27.15
CA CYS A 380 -14.44 -5.22 -26.80
C CYS A 380 -14.85 -5.37 -25.32
N PRO A 381 -15.71 -6.34 -24.98
CA PRO A 381 -16.10 -6.62 -23.59
C PRO A 381 -14.95 -7.15 -22.74
#